data_AF-A0A5D4XS50-F1
#
_entry.id   AF-A0A5D4XS50-F1
#
_cell.length_a   1.000
_cell.length_b   1.000
_cell.length_c   1.000
_cell.angle_alpha   90.00
_cell.angle_beta   90.00
_cell.angle_gamma   90.00
#
_symmetry.space_group_name_H-M   'P 1'
#
loop_
_entity.id
_entity.type
_entity.pdbx_description
1 polymer ?
#
loop_
_entity_poly.entity_id
_entity_poly.type
_entity_poly.pdbx_seq_one_letter_code
_entity_poly.pdbx_strand_id
1 'polypeptide(L)'
;MQTGDILLMLGEGPLSELIAWASDGDYSHAAVVADGGDLIEAAASGVRRYPLAQRIADQTNYHFIDAYRMHGDGGGPLDAADLADVLAKAQSLLGIPYPVDQLALLGVIMAVRGKWPVHPWTRLLVRVALDHALPDSTDGMVCSEVVYRAYAECAAAPPGRLAPEIVVGARGTAPFPDIDWKALFDEVWPLLRPEGRQSLQAPRTLVNAMRSVDLSGAGEAEGSLPAVSDEELELARQGVLAKSAHGVVAKEGADALLRTGAGPVDRTPNPRLVSPEDLADSPSLARLGRLMQRASPPAGR
;
A
#
# COMPACT_ATOMS: atom_id res chain seq x y z
N MET A 1 19.15 -1.86 -14.77
CA MET A 1 18.70 -2.28 -13.43
C MET A 1 19.79 -3.11 -12.80
N GLN A 2 20.00 -2.94 -11.50
CA GLN A 2 20.94 -3.73 -10.70
C GLN A 2 20.24 -4.29 -9.45
N THR A 3 20.84 -5.30 -8.82
CA THR A 3 20.40 -5.82 -7.53
C THR A 3 20.22 -4.69 -6.51
N GLY A 4 19.14 -4.73 -5.76
CA GLY A 4 18.78 -3.71 -4.77
C GLY A 4 17.98 -2.54 -5.33
N ASP A 5 17.98 -2.27 -6.64
CA ASP A 5 17.08 -1.25 -7.18
C ASP A 5 15.63 -1.57 -6.77
N ILE A 6 14.86 -0.54 -6.40
CA ILE A 6 13.47 -0.68 -5.97
C ILE A 6 12.57 -0.34 -7.15
N LEU A 7 11.51 -1.10 -7.33
CA LEU A 7 10.47 -0.83 -8.31
C LEU A 7 9.20 -0.43 -7.59
N LEU A 8 8.69 0.75 -7.89
CA LEU A 8 7.40 1.24 -7.42
C LEU A 8 6.43 1.31 -8.60
N MET A 9 5.20 0.85 -8.39
CA MET A 9 4.27 0.57 -9.48
C MET A 9 2.86 0.97 -9.11
N LEU A 10 2.08 1.39 -10.12
CA LEU A 10 0.63 1.46 -10.02
C LEU A 10 0.04 0.24 -10.71
N GLY A 11 -0.54 -0.67 -9.91
CA GLY A 11 -1.27 -1.83 -10.39
C GLY A 11 -2.61 -1.45 -11.05
N GLU A 12 -3.13 -2.36 -11.86
CA GLU A 12 -4.49 -2.29 -12.39
C GLU A 12 -5.50 -2.55 -11.26
N GLY A 13 -6.66 -1.88 -11.36
CA GLY A 13 -7.84 -2.21 -10.58
C GLY A 13 -8.18 -1.17 -9.50
N PRO A 14 -9.47 -1.05 -9.13
CA PRO A 14 -9.94 -0.09 -8.14
C PRO A 14 -9.23 -0.15 -6.78
N LEU A 15 -8.84 -1.34 -6.32
CA LEU A 15 -8.11 -1.46 -5.06
C LEU A 15 -6.71 -0.84 -5.13
N SER A 16 -6.02 -0.98 -6.27
CA SER A 16 -4.73 -0.32 -6.49
C SER A 16 -4.87 1.20 -6.44
N GLU A 17 -5.89 1.76 -7.09
CA GLU A 17 -6.18 3.19 -7.06
C GLU A 17 -6.51 3.68 -5.65
N LEU A 18 -7.25 2.89 -4.86
CA LEU A 18 -7.54 3.20 -3.46
C LEU A 18 -6.30 3.17 -2.57
N ILE A 19 -5.37 2.22 -2.77
CA ILE A 19 -4.10 2.16 -2.01
C ILE A 19 -3.25 3.39 -2.31
N ALA A 20 -3.14 3.76 -3.58
CA ALA A 20 -2.40 4.96 -4.01
C ALA A 20 -3.05 6.22 -3.42
N TRP A 21 -4.38 6.37 -3.56
CA TRP A 21 -5.14 7.49 -2.99
C TRP A 21 -5.05 7.58 -1.45
N ALA A 22 -5.11 6.44 -0.77
CA ALA A 22 -5.04 6.38 0.69
C ALA A 22 -3.64 6.76 1.20
N SER A 23 -2.61 6.53 0.38
CA SER A 23 -1.22 6.93 0.65
C SER A 23 -0.89 8.34 0.13
N ASP A 24 -1.86 9.02 -0.50
CA ASP A 24 -1.69 10.30 -1.21
C ASP A 24 -0.56 10.29 -2.24
N GLY A 25 -0.45 9.16 -2.92
CA GLY A 25 0.66 8.82 -3.79
C GLY A 25 0.26 8.28 -5.15
N ASP A 26 1.28 7.95 -5.93
CA ASP A 26 1.15 7.40 -7.27
C ASP A 26 1.25 5.87 -7.28
N TYR A 27 1.71 5.25 -6.18
CA TYR A 27 2.08 3.85 -6.15
C TYR A 27 1.17 2.99 -5.28
N SER A 28 0.84 1.79 -5.78
CA SER A 28 0.08 0.77 -5.06
C SER A 28 0.89 -0.50 -4.75
N HIS A 29 2.07 -0.64 -5.36
CA HIS A 29 2.88 -1.86 -5.25
C HIS A 29 4.38 -1.56 -5.26
N ALA A 30 5.16 -2.43 -4.61
CA ALA A 30 6.61 -2.34 -4.52
C ALA A 30 7.31 -3.69 -4.71
N ALA A 31 8.54 -3.65 -5.23
CA ALA A 31 9.41 -4.83 -5.36
C ALA A 31 10.89 -4.43 -5.27
N VAL A 32 11.77 -5.37 -4.95
CA VAL A 32 13.22 -5.20 -5.00
C VAL A 32 13.81 -6.01 -6.16
N VAL A 33 14.67 -5.40 -6.98
CA VAL A 33 15.39 -6.09 -8.06
C VAL A 33 16.40 -7.05 -7.44
N ALA A 34 16.34 -8.29 -7.88
CA ALA A 34 17.25 -9.36 -7.48
C ALA A 34 18.32 -9.61 -8.54
N ASP A 35 19.23 -10.53 -8.24
CA ASP A 35 20.15 -11.08 -9.21
C ASP A 35 19.45 -11.92 -10.29
N GLY A 36 20.14 -12.15 -11.41
CA GLY A 36 19.64 -12.99 -12.50
C GLY A 36 18.55 -12.35 -13.37
N GLY A 37 18.25 -11.07 -13.19
CA GLY A 37 17.19 -10.39 -13.95
C GLY A 37 15.79 -10.64 -13.38
N ASP A 38 15.70 -11.01 -12.11
CA ASP A 38 14.45 -11.17 -11.38
C ASP A 38 14.15 -9.93 -10.52
N LEU A 39 12.92 -9.87 -10.02
CA LEU A 39 12.50 -9.09 -8.87
C LEU A 39 11.99 -10.02 -7.77
N ILE A 40 12.04 -9.56 -6.52
CA ILE A 40 11.37 -10.18 -5.38
C ILE A 40 10.24 -9.24 -4.94
N GLU A 41 9.04 -9.78 -4.84
CA GLU A 41 7.84 -9.06 -4.43
C GLU A 41 6.93 -9.95 -3.59
N ALA A 42 6.06 -9.35 -2.78
CA ALA A 42 4.91 -10.04 -2.22
C ALA A 42 3.71 -9.85 -3.16
N ALA A 43 3.11 -10.94 -3.62
CA ALA A 43 1.90 -10.96 -4.44
C ALA A 43 0.94 -12.02 -3.92
N ALA A 44 -0.27 -12.18 -4.47
CA ALA A 44 -1.26 -13.15 -3.97
C ALA A 44 -0.74 -14.59 -3.75
N SER A 45 0.30 -15.01 -4.46
CA SER A 45 0.99 -16.31 -4.28
C SER A 45 2.05 -16.35 -3.15
N GLY A 46 2.15 -15.30 -2.33
CA GLY A 46 3.23 -15.10 -1.37
C GLY A 46 4.41 -14.31 -1.93
N VAL A 47 5.44 -14.15 -1.09
CA VAL A 47 6.72 -13.56 -1.48
C VAL A 47 7.42 -14.48 -2.47
N ARG A 48 7.68 -13.98 -3.67
CA ARG A 48 8.19 -14.77 -4.80
C ARG A 48 9.25 -14.04 -5.59
N ARG A 49 10.00 -14.81 -6.38
CA ARG A 49 10.74 -14.29 -7.53
C ARG A 49 9.83 -14.16 -8.75
N TYR A 50 10.10 -13.15 -9.56
CA TYR A 50 9.41 -12.94 -10.83
C TYR A 50 10.37 -12.33 -11.86
N PRO A 51 10.35 -12.75 -13.14
CA PRO A 51 11.25 -12.18 -14.13
C PRO A 51 10.99 -10.69 -14.38
N LEU A 52 12.01 -9.84 -14.26
CA LEU A 52 11.91 -8.39 -14.47
C LEU A 52 11.44 -8.07 -15.89
N ALA A 53 11.99 -8.77 -16.89
CA ALA A 53 11.62 -8.57 -18.29
C ALA A 53 10.12 -8.83 -18.52
N GLN A 54 9.55 -9.84 -17.85
CA GLN A 54 8.13 -10.13 -17.92
C GLN A 54 7.30 -9.03 -17.25
N ARG A 55 7.76 -8.51 -16.10
CA ARG A 55 7.09 -7.40 -15.42
C ARG A 55 7.08 -6.12 -16.25
N ILE A 56 8.19 -5.77 -16.90
CA ILE A 56 8.27 -4.60 -17.77
C ILE A 56 7.37 -4.76 -19.02
N ALA A 57 7.14 -5.99 -19.48
CA ALA A 57 6.23 -6.27 -20.59
C ALA A 57 4.75 -6.28 -20.17
N ASP A 58 4.44 -6.32 -18.88
CA ASP A 58 3.08 -6.45 -18.36
C ASP A 58 2.32 -5.12 -18.36
N GLN A 59 1.85 -4.73 -19.55
CA GLN A 59 0.99 -3.56 -19.73
C GLN A 59 -0.47 -3.83 -19.36
N THR A 60 -0.83 -5.03 -18.93
CA THR A 60 -2.23 -5.36 -18.59
C THR A 60 -2.50 -5.16 -17.11
N ASN A 61 -1.56 -5.55 -16.25
CA ASN A 61 -1.75 -5.49 -14.80
C ASN A 61 -1.10 -4.27 -14.13
N TYR A 62 -0.38 -3.44 -14.89
CA TYR A 62 0.28 -2.23 -14.37
C TYR A 62 0.11 -1.05 -15.33
N HIS A 63 -0.11 0.14 -14.77
CA HIS A 63 -0.16 1.38 -15.54
C HIS A 63 1.24 1.94 -15.79
N PHE A 64 2.11 1.88 -14.80
CA PHE A 64 3.52 2.26 -14.94
C PHE A 64 4.39 1.59 -13.88
N ILE A 65 5.70 1.59 -14.15
CA ILE A 65 6.75 1.11 -13.24
C ILE A 65 7.86 2.14 -13.22
N ASP A 66 8.14 2.69 -12.04
CA ASP A 66 9.25 3.57 -11.78
C ASP A 66 10.34 2.84 -10.99
N ALA A 67 11.59 3.13 -11.33
CA ALA A 67 12.76 2.58 -10.68
C ALA A 67 13.38 3.60 -9.71
N TYR A 68 13.81 3.11 -8.56
CA TYR A 68 14.44 3.86 -7.48
C TYR A 68 15.72 3.14 -7.03
N ARG A 69 16.63 3.89 -6.42
CA ARG A 69 17.90 3.37 -5.90
C ARG A 69 18.19 3.91 -4.52
N MET A 70 18.60 3.00 -3.64
CA MET A 70 19.13 3.34 -2.32
C MET A 70 20.52 3.96 -2.44
N HIS A 71 20.70 5.07 -1.74
CA HIS A 71 22.00 5.68 -1.53
C HIS A 71 22.53 5.30 -0.14
N GLY A 72 23.84 5.10 -0.06
CA GLY A 72 24.53 4.95 1.22
C GLY A 72 24.76 6.28 1.90
N ASP A 73 25.37 6.22 3.08
CA ASP A 73 25.74 7.40 3.85
C ASP A 73 26.52 8.41 2.99
N GLY A 74 26.09 9.67 3.01
CA GLY A 74 26.68 10.74 2.21
C GLY A 74 26.22 10.80 0.74
N GLY A 75 25.18 10.05 0.37
CA GLY A 75 24.54 10.13 -0.95
C GLY A 75 25.23 9.32 -2.05
N GLY A 76 26.28 8.56 -1.70
CA GLY A 76 27.00 7.68 -2.63
C GLY A 76 26.22 6.40 -2.96
N PRO A 77 26.66 5.63 -3.97
CA PRO A 77 26.10 4.31 -4.21
C PRO A 77 26.43 3.35 -3.07
N LEU A 78 25.54 2.38 -2.81
CA LEU A 78 25.86 1.24 -1.93
C LEU A 78 26.97 0.39 -2.54
N ASP A 79 27.81 -0.19 -1.69
CA ASP A 79 28.83 -1.12 -2.14
C ASP A 79 28.25 -2.51 -2.45
N ALA A 80 29.06 -3.38 -3.05
CA ALA A 80 28.62 -4.70 -3.46
C ALA A 80 28.29 -5.64 -2.29
N ALA A 81 28.89 -5.43 -1.11
CA ALA A 81 28.61 -6.24 0.07
C ALA A 81 27.23 -5.88 0.64
N ASP A 82 26.91 -4.59 0.68
CA ASP A 82 25.59 -4.09 1.08
C ASP A 82 24.47 -4.61 0.19
N LEU A 83 24.68 -4.55 -1.12
CA LEU A 83 23.70 -5.07 -2.08
C LEU A 83 23.54 -6.59 -1.95
N ALA A 84 24.60 -7.32 -1.60
CA ALA A 84 24.53 -8.75 -1.33
C ALA A 84 23.76 -9.05 -0.04
N ASP A 85 23.95 -8.26 1.02
CA ASP A 85 23.22 -8.40 2.29
C ASP A 85 21.72 -8.11 2.11
N VAL A 86 21.37 -7.07 1.35
CA VAL A 86 19.98 -6.75 0.99
C VAL A 86 19.35 -7.89 0.19
N LEU A 87 20.05 -8.44 -0.80
CA LEU A 87 19.57 -9.57 -1.59
C LEU A 87 19.38 -10.82 -0.72
N ALA A 88 20.35 -11.15 0.13
CA ALA A 88 20.26 -12.30 1.03
C ALA A 88 19.06 -12.19 1.97
N LYS A 89 18.79 -10.98 2.48
CA LYS A 89 17.61 -10.72 3.29
C LYS A 89 16.32 -10.83 2.48
N ALA A 90 16.24 -10.24 1.29
CA ALA A 90 15.05 -10.37 0.44
C ALA A 90 14.76 -11.85 0.09
N GLN A 91 15.80 -12.64 -0.19
CA GLN A 91 15.69 -14.08 -0.44
C GLN A 91 15.19 -14.85 0.79
N SER A 92 15.58 -14.46 2.01
CA SER A 92 15.11 -15.13 3.23
C SER A 92 13.61 -14.94 3.48
N LEU A 93 12.96 -14.01 2.79
CA LEU A 93 11.52 -13.73 2.89
C LEU A 93 10.69 -14.57 1.90
N LEU A 94 11.33 -15.28 0.96
CA LEU A 94 10.62 -16.07 -0.04
C LEU A 94 9.72 -17.12 0.59
N GLY A 95 8.51 -17.27 0.04
CA GLY A 95 7.51 -18.23 0.50
C GLY A 95 6.65 -17.76 1.67
N ILE A 96 6.98 -16.62 2.30
CA ILE A 96 6.08 -16.01 3.29
C ILE A 96 4.75 -15.71 2.58
N PRO A 97 3.59 -16.16 3.13
CA PRO A 97 2.31 -15.91 2.50
C PRO A 97 2.06 -14.42 2.31
N TYR A 98 1.28 -14.07 1.31
CA TYR A 98 0.75 -12.73 1.22
C TYR A 98 -0.47 -12.66 2.14
N PRO A 99 -0.69 -11.58 2.89
CA PRO A 99 -1.88 -11.48 3.69
C PRO A 99 -3.07 -11.60 2.74
N VAL A 100 -3.90 -12.62 2.98
CA VAL A 100 -5.07 -12.94 2.15
C VAL A 100 -6.09 -11.79 2.16
N ASP A 101 -5.87 -10.79 3.01
CA ASP A 101 -6.75 -9.69 3.29
C ASP A 101 -6.12 -8.35 2.84
N GLN A 102 -6.10 -8.08 1.52
CA GLN A 102 -5.68 -6.75 1.01
C GLN A 102 -6.58 -5.62 1.53
N LEU A 103 -7.79 -5.96 1.96
CA LEU A 103 -8.68 -5.02 2.63
C LEU A 103 -8.16 -4.65 4.02
N ALA A 104 -7.50 -5.56 4.73
CA ALA A 104 -6.74 -5.23 5.93
C ALA A 104 -5.59 -4.26 5.64
N LEU A 105 -4.86 -4.42 4.53
CA LEU A 105 -3.82 -3.46 4.12
C LEU A 105 -4.41 -2.07 3.86
N LEU A 106 -5.52 -1.98 3.11
CA LEU A 106 -6.23 -0.71 2.94
C LEU A 106 -6.63 -0.13 4.31
N GLY A 107 -7.21 -0.92 5.20
CA GLY A 107 -7.60 -0.49 6.54
C GLY A 107 -6.42 0.03 7.36
N VAL A 108 -5.28 -0.63 7.27
CA VAL A 108 -4.03 -0.21 7.89
C VAL A 108 -3.55 1.14 7.34
N ILE A 109 -3.52 1.31 6.02
CA ILE A 109 -3.11 2.58 5.39
C ILE A 109 -4.08 3.70 5.81
N MET A 110 -5.38 3.46 5.75
CA MET A 110 -6.41 4.39 6.20
C MET A 110 -6.23 4.77 7.68
N ALA A 111 -5.84 3.81 8.53
CA ALA A 111 -5.61 4.06 9.95
C ALA A 111 -4.38 4.94 10.21
N VAL A 112 -3.30 4.69 9.48
CA VAL A 112 -2.05 5.47 9.60
C VAL A 112 -2.25 6.88 9.05
N ARG A 113 -2.90 6.99 7.89
CA ARG A 113 -3.04 8.25 7.15
C ARG A 113 -4.18 9.13 7.65
N GLY A 114 -5.19 8.54 8.31
CA GLY A 114 -6.29 9.29 8.94
C GLY A 114 -7.10 10.14 7.96
N LYS A 115 -7.23 9.67 6.72
CA LYS A 115 -7.92 10.36 5.62
C LYS A 115 -9.37 9.90 5.55
N TRP A 116 -10.34 10.74 5.86
CA TRP A 116 -11.75 10.32 5.84
C TRP A 116 -12.43 10.65 4.52
N PRO A 117 -12.98 9.65 3.81
CA PRO A 117 -13.74 9.96 2.62
C PRO A 117 -15.07 10.62 3.00
N VAL A 118 -15.55 11.51 2.14
CA VAL A 118 -16.86 12.14 2.28
C VAL A 118 -17.97 11.21 1.78
N HIS A 119 -17.67 10.41 0.75
CA HIS A 119 -18.65 9.58 0.07
C HIS A 119 -19.11 8.39 0.95
N PRO A 120 -20.43 8.21 1.19
CA PRO A 120 -20.95 7.23 2.16
C PRO A 120 -20.49 5.78 1.92
N TRP A 121 -20.42 5.35 0.65
CA TRP A 121 -19.95 4.01 0.29
C TRP A 121 -18.50 3.78 0.67
N THR A 122 -17.66 4.79 0.47
CA THR A 122 -16.24 4.72 0.81
C THR A 122 -16.07 4.69 2.31
N ARG A 123 -16.89 5.43 3.07
CA ARG A 123 -16.85 5.42 4.54
C ARG A 123 -17.19 4.04 5.09
N LEU A 124 -18.18 3.37 4.51
CA LEU A 124 -18.51 1.99 4.85
C LEU A 124 -17.38 1.02 4.49
N LEU A 125 -16.80 1.15 3.29
CA LEU A 125 -15.65 0.33 2.88
C LEU A 125 -14.46 0.53 3.82
N VAL A 126 -14.11 1.77 4.16
CA VAL A 126 -13.03 2.11 5.08
C VAL A 126 -13.32 1.56 6.47
N ARG A 127 -14.56 1.64 6.96
CA ARG A 127 -14.97 1.04 8.23
C ARG A 127 -14.73 -0.48 8.23
N VAL A 128 -15.16 -1.17 7.17
CA VAL A 128 -14.95 -2.62 7.00
C VAL A 128 -13.46 -2.94 6.88
N ALA A 129 -12.70 -2.11 6.17
CA ALA A 129 -11.25 -2.25 6.05
C ALA A 129 -10.54 -2.09 7.39
N LEU A 130 -10.92 -1.09 8.19
CA LEU A 130 -10.42 -0.90 9.56
C LEU A 130 -10.77 -2.09 10.47
N ASP A 131 -11.94 -2.73 10.30
CA ASP A 131 -12.26 -3.98 11.00
C ASP A 131 -11.37 -5.15 10.54
N HIS A 132 -11.03 -5.21 9.25
CA HIS A 132 -10.16 -6.25 8.69
C HIS A 132 -8.69 -6.04 9.07
N ALA A 133 -8.26 -4.79 9.27
CA ALA A 133 -6.94 -4.41 9.78
C ALA A 133 -6.66 -4.90 11.21
N LEU A 134 -7.65 -5.51 11.88
CA LEU A 134 -7.55 -6.08 13.21
C LEU A 134 -7.36 -7.62 13.25
N PRO A 135 -6.22 -8.19 12.79
CA PRO A 135 -5.75 -9.47 13.31
C PRO A 135 -4.51 -9.29 14.18
N ASP A 136 -4.52 -9.89 15.36
CA ASP A 136 -3.31 -10.17 16.14
C ASP A 136 -2.43 -11.08 15.27
N SER A 137 -1.22 -10.64 14.92
CA SER A 137 -0.19 -11.39 14.17
C SER A 137 -0.68 -12.13 12.90
N THR A 138 -0.56 -11.49 11.72
CA THR A 138 -0.65 -12.23 10.45
C THR A 138 0.76 -12.69 10.07
N ASP A 139 0.96 -13.98 9.76
CA ASP A 139 2.23 -14.47 9.19
C ASP A 139 2.47 -13.95 7.76
N GLY A 140 1.53 -13.20 7.19
CA GLY A 140 1.63 -12.66 5.84
C GLY A 140 2.46 -11.37 5.75
N MET A 141 3.06 -11.14 4.58
CA MET A 141 3.88 -9.97 4.27
C MET A 141 3.38 -9.22 3.03
N VAL A 142 3.33 -7.88 3.11
CA VAL A 142 2.93 -7.00 1.99
C VAL A 142 4.12 -6.57 1.14
N CYS A 143 3.85 -6.02 -0.04
CA CYS A 143 4.87 -5.75 -1.05
C CYS A 143 5.91 -4.70 -0.61
N SER A 144 5.48 -3.59 0.00
CA SER A 144 6.37 -2.57 0.57
C SER A 144 7.11 -3.04 1.83
N GLU A 145 6.49 -3.92 2.62
CA GLU A 145 7.14 -4.54 3.79
C GLU A 145 8.34 -5.40 3.37
N VAL A 146 8.23 -6.19 2.28
CA VAL A 146 9.36 -6.95 1.73
C VAL A 146 10.54 -6.02 1.46
N VAL A 147 10.28 -4.91 0.77
CA VAL A 147 11.33 -3.95 0.39
C VAL A 147 11.93 -3.29 1.63
N TYR A 148 11.10 -2.79 2.55
CA TYR A 148 11.58 -2.14 3.76
C TYR A 148 12.44 -3.11 4.61
N ARG A 149 11.96 -4.34 4.85
CA ARG A 149 12.70 -5.34 5.63
C ARG A 149 13.96 -5.82 4.93
N ALA A 150 13.96 -5.94 3.60
CA ALA A 150 15.15 -6.30 2.84
C ALA A 150 16.31 -5.34 3.12
N TYR A 151 16.00 -4.07 3.33
CA TYR A 151 16.97 -3.02 3.64
C TYR A 151 17.23 -2.86 5.14
N ALA A 152 16.19 -2.70 5.95
CA ALA A 152 16.30 -2.40 7.37
C ALA A 152 16.83 -3.55 8.22
N GLU A 153 16.58 -4.79 7.80
CA GLU A 153 16.91 -5.99 8.57
C GLU A 153 17.98 -6.87 7.89
N CYS A 154 18.71 -6.32 6.91
CA CYS A 154 19.87 -7.00 6.33
C CYS A 154 21.06 -7.07 7.31
N ALA A 155 22.09 -7.84 6.94
CA ALA A 155 23.26 -8.04 7.79
C ALA A 155 24.28 -6.89 7.77
N ALA A 156 23.97 -5.79 7.07
CA ALA A 156 24.84 -4.62 7.00
C ALA A 156 25.18 -4.07 8.40
N ALA A 157 26.43 -3.69 8.61
CA ALA A 157 26.94 -3.23 9.89
C ALA A 157 27.21 -1.71 9.90
N PRO A 158 26.72 -0.96 10.92
CA PRO A 158 25.88 -1.42 12.03
C PRO A 158 24.44 -1.82 11.60
N PRO A 159 23.77 -2.69 12.39
CA PRO A 159 22.41 -3.11 12.10
C PRO A 159 21.45 -1.93 11.87
N GLY A 160 20.61 -2.04 10.85
CA GLY A 160 19.63 -1.01 10.51
C GLY A 160 20.19 0.20 9.78
N ARG A 161 21.50 0.30 9.51
CA ARG A 161 22.05 1.46 8.78
C ARG A 161 21.51 1.65 7.37
N LEU A 162 21.01 0.57 6.77
CA LEU A 162 20.42 0.60 5.43
C LEU A 162 18.89 0.75 5.47
N ALA A 163 18.28 0.93 6.64
CA ALA A 163 16.84 1.18 6.74
C ALA A 163 16.47 2.45 5.96
N PRO A 164 15.51 2.40 5.01
CA PRO A 164 15.03 3.60 4.34
C PRO A 164 14.43 4.56 5.38
N GLU A 165 14.81 5.83 5.32
CA GLU A 165 14.22 6.84 6.20
C GLU A 165 12.76 7.07 5.79
N ILE A 166 11.83 6.86 6.72
CA ILE A 166 10.40 7.06 6.47
C ILE A 166 10.00 8.42 7.03
N VAL A 167 9.64 9.34 6.14
CA VAL A 167 9.15 10.66 6.50
C VAL A 167 7.64 10.58 6.62
N VAL A 168 7.09 10.84 7.80
CA VAL A 168 5.64 10.80 7.94
C VAL A 168 5.03 12.05 7.31
N GLY A 169 4.40 11.87 6.14
CA GLY A 169 3.68 12.94 5.47
C GLY A 169 2.52 13.49 6.31
N ALA A 170 2.12 14.73 6.03
CA ALA A 170 0.87 15.29 6.55
C ALA A 170 -0.32 14.43 6.09
N ARG A 171 -1.47 14.53 6.79
CA ARG A 171 -2.72 13.94 6.29
C ARG A 171 -2.98 14.46 4.89
N GLY A 172 -3.01 13.57 3.91
CA GLY A 172 -3.10 14.04 2.55
C GLY A 172 -4.53 14.33 2.13
N THR A 173 -4.59 15.16 1.09
CA THR A 173 -5.79 15.88 0.66
C THR A 173 -6.19 15.49 -0.75
N ALA A 174 -5.58 14.44 -1.33
CA ALA A 174 -5.84 14.06 -2.71
C ALA A 174 -7.35 13.77 -2.89
N PRO A 175 -7.95 14.30 -3.97
CA PRO A 175 -9.35 14.07 -4.26
C PRO A 175 -9.64 12.58 -4.38
N PHE A 176 -10.84 12.16 -4.00
CA PHE A 176 -11.25 10.77 -4.13
C PHE A 176 -11.25 10.37 -5.62
N PRO A 177 -10.65 9.22 -6.00
CA PRO A 177 -10.65 8.75 -7.37
C PRO A 177 -12.05 8.42 -7.87
N ASP A 178 -12.24 8.47 -9.19
CA ASP A 178 -13.46 7.97 -9.82
C ASP A 178 -13.39 6.44 -9.89
N ILE A 179 -14.13 5.77 -9.00
CA ILE A 179 -14.03 4.32 -8.78
C ILE A 179 -15.18 3.59 -9.48
N ASP A 180 -14.85 2.57 -10.29
CA ASP A 180 -15.83 1.54 -10.66
C ASP A 180 -16.19 0.70 -9.43
N TRP A 181 -17.25 1.12 -8.75
CA TRP A 181 -17.75 0.49 -7.53
C TRP A 181 -18.05 -1.00 -7.71
N LYS A 182 -18.55 -1.40 -8.88
CA LYS A 182 -18.86 -2.80 -9.11
C LYS A 182 -17.58 -3.61 -9.27
N ALA A 183 -16.63 -3.12 -10.07
CA ALA A 183 -15.34 -3.77 -10.20
C ALA A 183 -14.64 -3.88 -8.84
N LEU A 184 -14.69 -2.83 -8.01
CA LEU A 184 -14.15 -2.84 -6.66
C LEU A 184 -14.82 -3.89 -5.78
N PHE A 185 -16.16 -3.96 -5.79
CA PHE A 185 -16.87 -4.97 -4.99
C PHE A 185 -16.55 -6.39 -5.47
N ASP A 186 -16.47 -6.63 -6.77
CA ASP A 186 -16.10 -7.94 -7.31
C ASP A 186 -14.65 -8.33 -6.96
N GLU A 187 -13.73 -7.35 -6.93
CA GLU A 187 -12.34 -7.52 -6.52
C GLU A 187 -12.20 -7.80 -5.01
N VAL A 188 -12.89 -7.04 -4.16
CA VAL A 188 -12.80 -7.14 -2.70
C VAL A 188 -13.61 -8.30 -2.12
N TRP A 189 -14.73 -8.69 -2.74
CA TRP A 189 -15.63 -9.74 -2.22
C TRP A 189 -14.96 -11.07 -1.84
N PRO A 190 -14.07 -11.67 -2.67
CA PRO A 190 -13.38 -12.90 -2.29
C PRO A 190 -12.49 -12.72 -1.06
N LEU A 191 -12.00 -11.50 -0.79
CA LEU A 191 -11.09 -11.18 0.31
C LEU A 191 -11.80 -10.96 1.65
N LEU A 192 -13.10 -10.68 1.63
CA LEU A 192 -13.89 -10.39 2.84
C LEU A 192 -14.08 -11.62 3.74
N ARG A 193 -13.91 -11.42 5.05
CA ARG A 193 -14.38 -12.33 6.11
C ARG A 193 -15.91 -12.40 6.12
N PRO A 194 -16.52 -13.45 6.72
CA PRO A 194 -17.98 -13.57 6.80
C PRO A 194 -18.68 -12.31 7.33
N GLU A 195 -18.12 -11.67 8.36
CA GLU A 195 -18.65 -10.44 8.96
C GLU A 195 -18.56 -9.25 7.98
N GLY A 196 -17.45 -9.13 7.25
CA GLY A 196 -17.28 -8.14 6.18
C GLY A 196 -18.26 -8.33 5.04
N ARG A 197 -18.51 -9.59 4.63
CA ARG A 197 -19.51 -9.92 3.61
C ARG A 197 -20.91 -9.53 4.06
N GLN A 198 -21.24 -9.71 5.34
CA GLN A 198 -22.53 -9.31 5.90
C GLN A 198 -22.71 -7.80 5.86
N SER A 199 -21.70 -7.03 6.32
CA SER A 199 -21.75 -5.55 6.31
C SER A 199 -21.83 -4.96 4.90
N LEU A 200 -21.24 -5.62 3.90
CA LEU A 200 -21.26 -5.16 2.50
C LEU A 200 -22.35 -5.82 1.64
N GLN A 201 -23.18 -6.70 2.19
CA GLN A 201 -24.18 -7.45 1.42
C GLN A 201 -25.29 -6.54 0.85
N ALA A 202 -25.86 -5.66 1.66
CA ALA A 202 -26.88 -4.71 1.21
C ALA A 202 -26.30 -3.69 0.20
N PRO A 203 -25.15 -3.04 0.47
CA PRO A 203 -24.42 -2.23 -0.50
C PRO A 203 -24.21 -2.95 -1.84
N ARG A 204 -23.67 -4.18 -1.82
CA ARG A 204 -23.41 -4.96 -3.03
C ARG A 204 -24.67 -5.31 -3.80
N THR A 205 -25.75 -5.68 -3.11
CA THR A 205 -27.04 -5.99 -3.73
C THR A 205 -27.56 -4.80 -4.49
N LEU A 206 -27.42 -3.61 -3.91
CA LEU A 206 -27.82 -2.37 -4.55
C LEU A 206 -26.92 -2.01 -5.75
N VAL A 207 -25.59 -2.15 -5.66
CA VAL A 207 -24.68 -1.99 -6.82
C VAL A 207 -24.96 -2.98 -7.95
N ASN A 208 -25.26 -4.23 -7.62
CA ASN A 208 -25.62 -5.24 -8.62
C ASN A 208 -26.98 -4.96 -9.28
N ALA A 209 -27.90 -4.32 -8.57
CA ALA A 209 -29.18 -3.89 -9.12
C ALA A 209 -29.05 -2.68 -10.08
N MET A 210 -27.95 -1.91 -10.01
CA MET A 210 -27.76 -0.66 -10.76
C MET A 210 -27.31 -0.81 -12.24
N ARG A 211 -27.18 -2.00 -12.83
CA ARG A 211 -26.64 -2.10 -14.22
C ARG A 211 -27.65 -1.78 -15.33
N SER A 212 -27.56 -0.60 -15.97
CA SER A 212 -27.11 -0.46 -17.39
C SER A 212 -27.23 0.94 -18.02
N VAL A 213 -28.02 1.88 -17.49
CA VAL A 213 -28.09 3.28 -17.98
C VAL A 213 -28.46 4.16 -16.78
N ASP A 214 -27.83 5.32 -16.64
CA ASP A 214 -28.06 6.34 -15.59
C ASP A 214 -27.31 6.19 -14.24
N LEU A 215 -26.04 6.58 -14.26
CA LEU A 215 -25.26 6.99 -13.07
C LEU A 215 -25.74 8.32 -12.45
N SER A 216 -26.88 8.89 -12.89
CA SER A 216 -27.51 10.06 -12.25
C SER A 216 -28.40 9.70 -11.06
N GLY A 217 -28.60 8.40 -10.77
CA GLY A 217 -29.48 7.91 -9.69
C GLY A 217 -28.80 7.54 -8.36
N ALA A 218 -27.50 7.78 -8.20
CA ALA A 218 -26.74 7.39 -7.00
C ALA A 218 -27.27 8.03 -5.69
N GLY A 219 -27.93 9.19 -5.76
CA GLY A 219 -28.39 9.93 -4.58
C GLY A 219 -29.55 9.30 -3.81
N GLU A 220 -30.42 8.49 -4.44
CA GLU A 220 -31.53 7.82 -3.73
C GLU A 220 -31.08 6.52 -3.03
N ALA A 221 -30.07 5.87 -3.59
CA ALA A 221 -29.41 4.70 -3.03
C ALA A 221 -28.59 5.04 -1.76
N GLU A 222 -27.99 6.24 -1.72
CA GLU A 222 -27.18 6.73 -0.60
C GLU A 222 -27.96 6.85 0.72
N GLY A 223 -29.25 7.19 0.66
CA GLY A 223 -30.11 7.35 1.84
C GLY A 223 -30.42 6.06 2.60
N SER A 224 -30.11 4.89 2.01
CA SER A 224 -30.36 3.57 2.58
C SER A 224 -29.12 2.93 3.22
N LEU A 225 -27.96 3.59 3.14
CA LEU A 225 -26.71 3.07 3.68
C LEU A 225 -26.58 3.36 5.18
N PRO A 226 -25.86 2.51 5.93
CA PRO A 226 -25.46 2.83 7.29
C PRO A 226 -24.62 4.12 7.29
N ALA A 227 -25.04 5.12 8.07
CA ALA A 227 -24.27 6.33 8.26
C ALA A 227 -23.07 6.05 9.17
N VAL A 228 -21.87 6.02 8.60
CA VAL A 228 -20.61 5.89 9.36
C VAL A 228 -20.09 7.29 9.69
N SER A 229 -20.00 7.66 10.96
CA SER A 229 -19.56 9.01 11.37
C SER A 229 -18.03 9.15 11.43
N ASP A 230 -17.51 10.38 11.48
CA ASP A 230 -16.07 10.62 11.61
C ASP A 230 -15.56 10.13 12.97
N GLU A 231 -16.37 10.26 14.02
CA GLU A 231 -16.05 9.70 15.34
C GLU A 231 -15.94 8.17 15.29
N GLU A 232 -16.80 7.50 14.52
CA GLU A 232 -16.73 6.04 14.35
C GLU A 232 -15.46 5.60 13.62
N LEU A 233 -15.10 6.27 12.52
CA LEU A 233 -13.86 5.99 11.79
C LEU A 233 -12.62 6.28 12.65
N GLU A 234 -12.64 7.37 13.42
CA GLU A 234 -11.55 7.74 14.31
C GLU A 234 -11.40 6.74 15.46
N LEU A 235 -12.51 6.25 16.04
CA LEU A 235 -12.47 5.20 17.06
C LEU A 235 -11.91 3.89 16.50
N ALA A 236 -12.35 3.46 15.32
CA ALA A 236 -11.84 2.27 14.65
C ALA A 236 -10.34 2.41 14.32
N ARG A 237 -9.92 3.59 13.83
CA ARG A 237 -8.51 3.94 13.60
C ARG A 237 -7.68 3.82 14.87
N GLN A 238 -8.14 4.40 15.97
CA GLN A 238 -7.45 4.31 17.25
C GLN A 238 -7.29 2.87 17.72
N GLY A 239 -8.29 2.01 17.46
CA GLY A 239 -8.19 0.56 17.70
C GLY A 239 -7.07 -0.10 16.90
N VAL A 240 -6.95 0.21 15.60
CA VAL A 240 -5.87 -0.30 14.74
C VAL A 240 -4.50 0.20 15.20
N LEU A 241 -4.37 1.49 15.52
CA LEU A 241 -3.11 2.08 15.97
C LEU A 241 -2.67 1.58 17.34
N ALA A 242 -3.59 1.45 18.30
CA ALA A 242 -3.28 0.96 19.65
C ALA A 242 -2.76 -0.48 19.64
N LYS A 243 -3.29 -1.32 18.73
CA LYS A 243 -2.80 -2.69 18.53
C LYS A 243 -1.47 -2.73 17.79
N SER A 244 -1.29 -1.85 16.81
CA SER A 244 0.00 -1.70 16.10
C SER A 244 1.11 -1.17 17.03
N ALA A 245 0.77 -0.34 18.02
CA ALA A 245 1.69 0.22 19.02
C ALA A 245 2.15 -0.79 20.10
N HIS A 246 1.56 -2.00 20.15
CA HIS A 246 2.10 -3.10 20.97
C HIS A 246 3.40 -3.70 20.39
N GLY A 247 3.90 -3.16 19.27
CA GLY A 247 5.30 -3.20 18.86
C GLY A 247 5.86 -1.80 18.68
N VAL A 248 6.16 -1.11 19.78
CA VAL A 248 6.92 0.16 19.90
C VAL A 248 6.33 1.35 19.13
N VAL A 249 5.49 2.17 19.78
CA VAL A 249 5.68 3.64 19.95
C VAL A 249 4.76 4.08 21.10
N ALA A 250 5.37 4.64 22.15
CA ALA A 250 4.68 5.22 23.29
C ALA A 250 3.83 6.43 22.89
N LYS A 251 2.78 6.66 23.68
CA LYS A 251 1.71 7.68 23.62
C LYS A 251 2.02 9.13 23.20
N GLU A 252 3.24 9.49 22.83
CA GLU A 252 3.62 10.84 22.41
C GLU A 252 3.65 11.03 20.88
N GLY A 253 3.61 9.94 20.09
CA GLY A 253 3.70 10.01 18.62
C GLY A 253 2.41 10.38 17.88
N ALA A 254 1.23 10.18 18.49
CA ALA A 254 -0.06 10.40 17.81
C ALA A 254 -0.32 11.88 17.46
N ASP A 255 0.16 12.81 18.30
CA ASP A 255 0.03 14.25 18.06
C ASP A 255 1.19 14.85 17.24
N ALA A 256 2.35 14.17 17.20
CA ALA A 256 3.50 14.59 16.40
C ALA A 256 3.29 14.36 14.89
N LEU A 257 2.36 13.47 14.53
CA LEU A 257 1.91 13.16 13.16
C LEU A 257 1.07 14.28 12.50
N LEU A 258 0.81 15.39 13.20
CA LEU A 258 -0.20 16.39 12.79
C LEU A 258 0.37 17.73 12.30
N ARG A 259 1.64 17.81 11.90
CA ARG A 259 2.23 19.08 11.41
C ARG A 259 2.31 19.13 9.88
N THR A 260 1.75 20.19 9.31
CA THR A 260 1.89 20.54 7.90
C THR A 260 3.35 20.91 7.56
N GLY A 261 3.98 20.15 6.68
CA GLY A 261 5.39 20.28 6.26
C GLY A 261 5.97 18.91 5.90
N ALA A 262 7.26 18.83 5.51
CA ALA A 262 8.00 17.57 5.56
C ALA A 262 7.97 17.11 7.03
N GLY A 263 7.18 16.09 7.33
CA GLY A 263 6.93 15.68 8.71
C GLY A 263 8.18 15.07 9.36
N PRO A 264 8.10 14.69 10.63
CA PRO A 264 9.23 14.07 11.31
C PRO A 264 9.60 12.74 10.64
N VAL A 265 10.91 12.45 10.59
CA VAL A 265 11.40 11.11 10.25
C VAL A 265 10.98 10.15 11.37
N ASP A 266 10.25 9.10 11.02
CA ASP A 266 10.01 7.97 11.90
C ASP A 266 11.28 7.13 11.98
N ARG A 267 11.85 7.04 13.19
CA ARG A 267 13.11 6.32 13.44
C ARG A 267 12.91 4.83 13.66
N THR A 268 11.68 4.40 13.91
CA THR A 268 11.33 3.00 14.18
C THR A 268 10.00 2.66 13.52
N PRO A 269 9.86 2.87 12.20
CA PRO A 269 8.60 2.61 11.54
C PRO A 269 8.30 1.12 11.60
N ASN A 270 7.04 0.78 11.85
CA ASN A 270 6.60 -0.60 11.73
C ASN A 270 6.62 -0.98 10.23
N PRO A 271 7.44 -1.97 9.81
CA PRO A 271 7.58 -2.34 8.39
C PRO A 271 6.26 -2.66 7.68
N ARG A 272 5.26 -3.15 8.43
CA ARG A 272 3.92 -3.46 7.90
C ARG A 272 3.10 -2.23 7.52
N LEU A 273 3.46 -1.08 8.09
CA LEU A 273 2.77 0.20 7.89
C LEU A 273 3.44 1.06 6.83
N VAL A 274 4.62 0.68 6.35
CA VAL A 274 5.32 1.38 5.28
C VAL A 274 4.57 1.14 3.98
N SER A 275 4.08 2.21 3.36
CA SER A 275 3.43 2.19 2.05
C SER A 275 4.46 2.27 0.91
N PRO A 276 4.08 1.93 -0.33
CA PRO A 276 4.92 2.21 -1.50
C PRO A 276 5.27 3.70 -1.64
N GLU A 277 4.35 4.60 -1.29
CA GLU A 277 4.61 6.05 -1.36
C GLU A 277 5.63 6.50 -0.31
N ASP A 278 5.64 5.90 0.89
CA ASP A 278 6.68 6.18 1.90
C ASP A 278 8.10 5.86 1.38
N LEU A 279 8.23 4.84 0.53
CA LEU A 279 9.49 4.53 -0.13
C LEU A 279 9.80 5.55 -1.23
N ALA A 280 8.81 6.02 -1.98
CA ALA A 280 9.01 7.06 -3.00
C ALA A 280 9.48 8.39 -2.40
N ASP A 281 8.92 8.76 -1.26
CA ASP A 281 9.20 10.00 -0.52
C ASP A 281 10.44 9.90 0.37
N SER A 282 10.99 8.69 0.55
CA SER A 282 12.16 8.48 1.38
C SER A 282 13.37 9.25 0.83
N PRO A 283 14.05 10.09 1.65
CA PRO A 283 15.25 10.79 1.22
C PRO A 283 16.43 9.83 0.99
N SER A 284 16.33 8.58 1.45
CA SER A 284 17.33 7.54 1.20
C SER A 284 17.29 7.00 -0.23
N LEU A 285 16.23 7.31 -0.99
CA LEU A 285 15.97 6.77 -2.31
C LEU A 285 16.00 7.88 -3.38
N ALA A 286 16.65 7.61 -4.51
CA ALA A 286 16.56 8.47 -5.69
C ALA A 286 15.89 7.74 -6.84
N ARG A 287 14.99 8.46 -7.53
CA ARG A 287 14.33 7.96 -8.74
C ARG A 287 15.34 7.86 -9.89
N LEU A 288 15.44 6.68 -10.49
CA LEU A 288 16.23 6.38 -11.68
C LEU A 288 15.46 6.70 -12.98
N GLY A 289 14.13 6.61 -12.95
CA GLY A 289 13.25 6.90 -14.07
C GLY A 289 12.15 5.87 -14.28
N ARG A 290 11.32 6.09 -15.31
CA ARG A 290 10.21 5.20 -15.66
C ARG A 290 10.69 4.07 -16.58
N LEU A 291 10.48 2.83 -16.17
CA LEU A 291 10.83 1.63 -16.95
C LEU A 291 9.72 1.18 -17.89
N MET A 292 8.47 1.39 -17.48
CA MET A 292 7.30 1.01 -18.25
C MET A 292 6.20 2.05 -18.04
N GLN A 293 5.52 2.39 -19.13
CA GLN A 293 4.27 3.13 -19.13
C GLN A 293 3.32 2.39 -20.07
N ARG A 294 2.12 2.05 -19.59
CA ARG A 294 1.07 1.51 -20.43
C ARG A 294 0.72 2.53 -21.49
N ALA A 295 0.64 2.08 -22.74
CA ALA A 295 0.16 2.93 -23.81
C ALA A 295 -1.27 3.38 -23.49
N SER A 296 -1.51 4.70 -23.47
CA SER A 296 -2.87 5.20 -23.41
C SER A 296 -3.65 4.64 -24.59
N PRO A 297 -4.90 4.19 -24.40
CA PRO A 297 -5.74 3.87 -25.54
C PRO A 297 -5.78 5.08 -26.47
N PRO A 298 -5.72 4.91 -27.81
CA PRO A 298 -5.83 6.03 -28.72
C PRO A 298 -7.11 6.79 -28.40
N ALA A 299 -7.00 8.11 -28.21
CA ALA A 299 -8.16 8.98 -28.02
C ALA A 299 -9.17 8.67 -29.13
N GLY A 300 -10.32 8.13 -28.74
CA GLY A 300 -11.31 7.57 -29.66
C GLY A 300 -11.74 8.60 -30.70
N ARG A 301 -11.80 8.12 -31.95
CA ARG A 301 -12.62 8.69 -33.02
C ARG A 301 -14.08 8.30 -32.82
#